data_AF-A0A3Q3WNK9-F1
#
_entry.id   AF-A0A3Q3WNK9-F1
#
_cell.length_a   1.000
_cell.length_b   1.000
_cell.length_c   1.000
_cell.angle_alpha   90.00
_cell.angle_beta   90.00
_cell.angle_gamma   90.00
#
_symmetry.space_group_name_H-M   'P 1'
#
loop_
_entity.id
_entity.type
_entity.pdbx_description
1 polymer ?
#
loop_
_entity_poly.entity_id
_entity_poly.type
_entity_poly.pdbx_seq_one_letter_code
_entity_poly.pdbx_strand_id
1 'polypeptide(L)'
;MDTPSSSDEQESCTFVHVLSEKYNPDNFPYGYGVVVKSSPPGSPIKDRLFLPSTLVLDHCGITKAGDGSYIAAFCAHVVELDLSSNQLNDWVEICTIVSNVPHLDFLNVSMNPLSRVELEPSMADVFSGVRKLVLINTHVSWDTVRTLTQHAPE
;
A
#
# COMPACT_ATOMS: atom_id res chain seq x y z
N MET A 1 -24.25 36.69 -5.84
CA MET A 1 -23.63 36.34 -4.56
C MET A 1 -23.29 34.89 -4.65
N ASP A 2 -22.03 34.64 -5.00
CA ASP A 2 -21.45 33.33 -5.25
C ASP A 2 -21.35 32.54 -3.94
N THR A 3 -21.94 31.35 -3.91
CA THR A 3 -21.57 30.33 -2.93
C THR A 3 -20.22 29.77 -3.37
N PRO A 4 -19.14 29.84 -2.55
CA PRO A 4 -17.94 29.13 -2.91
C PRO A 4 -18.25 27.65 -2.76
N SER A 5 -18.25 26.93 -3.89
CA SER A 5 -18.08 25.49 -3.89
C SER A 5 -16.71 25.22 -3.29
N SER A 6 -16.65 24.90 -2.00
CA SER A 6 -15.48 24.28 -1.38
C SER A 6 -15.37 22.90 -1.99
N SER A 7 -14.82 22.85 -3.20
CA SER A 7 -14.18 21.64 -3.69
C SER A 7 -12.96 21.48 -2.80
N ASP A 8 -13.16 20.86 -1.63
CA ASP A 8 -12.09 20.25 -0.88
C ASP A 8 -11.55 19.16 -1.80
N GLU A 9 -10.63 19.55 -2.69
CA GLU A 9 -9.68 18.62 -3.28
C GLU A 9 -8.88 18.10 -2.09
N GLN A 10 -9.42 17.07 -1.44
CA GLN A 10 -8.72 16.30 -0.43
C GLN A 10 -7.42 15.88 -1.09
N GLU A 11 -6.33 16.55 -0.71
CA GLU A 11 -5.00 16.31 -1.25
C GLU A 11 -4.75 14.81 -1.13
N SER A 12 -4.74 14.13 -2.28
CA SER A 12 -4.85 12.68 -2.29
C SER A 12 -3.54 12.10 -1.78
N CYS A 13 -3.50 11.71 -0.51
CA CYS A 13 -2.34 11.07 0.10
C CYS A 13 -2.15 9.69 -0.55
N THR A 14 -1.01 9.49 -1.22
CA THR A 14 -0.71 8.25 -1.95
C THR A 14 0.18 7.31 -1.13
N PHE A 15 0.07 6.01 -1.38
CA PHE A 15 0.98 5.02 -0.83
C PHE A 15 2.44 5.38 -1.16
N VAL A 16 2.73 5.78 -2.41
CA VAL A 16 4.08 6.21 -2.83
C VAL A 16 4.58 7.41 -2.02
N HIS A 17 3.73 8.41 -1.78
CA HIS A 17 4.08 9.57 -0.96
C HIS A 17 4.42 9.16 0.47
N VAL A 18 3.55 8.40 1.12
CA VAL A 18 3.76 7.93 2.50
C VAL A 18 5.00 7.05 2.61
N LEU A 19 5.23 6.18 1.64
CA LEU A 19 6.41 5.33 1.58
C LEU A 19 7.70 6.17 1.50
N SER A 20 7.70 7.17 0.62
CA SER A 20 8.85 8.07 0.44
C SER A 20 9.12 8.89 1.69
N GLU A 21 8.07 9.41 2.34
CA GLU A 21 8.20 10.18 3.57
C GLU A 21 8.63 9.32 4.76
N LYS A 22 7.94 8.21 5.02
CA LYS A 22 8.18 7.37 6.21
C LYS A 22 9.54 6.69 6.19
N TYR A 23 10.03 6.32 5.01
CA TYR A 23 11.31 5.62 4.84
C TYR A 23 12.42 6.50 4.26
N ASN A 24 12.22 7.82 4.24
CA ASN A 24 13.26 8.75 3.84
C ASN A 24 14.49 8.58 4.77
N PRO A 25 15.69 8.33 4.24
CA PRO A 25 16.91 8.24 5.06
C PRO A 25 17.15 9.46 5.95
N ASP A 26 16.75 10.65 5.51
CA ASP A 26 16.91 11.89 6.27
C ASP A 26 16.02 11.94 7.53
N ASN A 27 14.93 11.16 7.56
CA ASN A 27 14.06 11.03 8.74
C ASN A 27 14.64 10.12 9.83
N PHE A 28 15.77 9.44 9.56
CA PHE A 28 16.48 8.59 10.52
C PHE A 28 17.92 9.08 10.77
N PRO A 29 18.12 10.30 11.30
CA PRO A 29 19.45 10.87 11.52
C PRO A 29 20.28 10.11 12.55
N TYR A 30 19.66 9.28 13.40
CA TYR A 30 20.32 8.47 14.42
C TYR A 30 19.80 7.04 14.32
N GLY A 31 20.54 6.18 13.61
CA GLY A 31 20.18 4.78 13.38
C GLY A 31 20.09 3.97 14.66
N TYR A 32 18.88 3.85 15.21
CA TYR A 32 18.51 2.79 16.14
C TYR A 32 17.53 1.85 15.44
N GLY A 33 18.07 0.75 14.92
CA GLY A 33 17.30 -0.36 14.35
C GLY A 33 17.74 -0.75 12.94
N VAL A 34 18.59 -1.78 12.84
CA VAL A 34 19.14 -2.41 11.62
C VAL A 34 19.97 -1.47 10.72
N VAL A 35 21.30 -1.59 10.85
CA VAL A 35 22.26 -1.01 9.90
C VAL A 35 22.20 -1.80 8.58
N VAL A 36 21.54 -1.27 7.57
CA VAL A 36 21.85 -1.65 6.18
C VAL A 36 23.01 -0.76 5.75
N LYS A 37 24.16 -1.38 5.45
CA LYS A 37 25.39 -0.67 5.08
C LYS A 37 25.09 0.34 3.97
N SER A 38 25.31 1.61 4.27
CA SER A 38 25.29 2.69 3.29
C SER A 38 26.31 2.38 2.19
N SER A 39 25.88 2.57 0.94
CA SER A 39 26.72 2.40 -0.25
C SER A 39 27.91 3.37 -0.23
N PRO A 40 29.04 3.04 -0.88
CA PRO A 40 30.23 3.89 -0.89
C PRO A 40 29.95 5.31 -1.41
N PRO A 41 30.68 6.33 -0.92
CA PRO A 41 30.51 7.70 -1.39
C PRO A 41 30.99 7.81 -2.84
N GLY A 42 30.04 8.03 -3.76
CA GLY A 42 30.29 8.11 -5.21
C GLY A 42 29.32 7.32 -6.08
N SER A 43 28.48 6.46 -5.48
CA SER A 43 27.42 5.77 -6.22
C SER A 43 26.31 6.76 -6.62
N PRO A 44 25.80 6.74 -7.87
CA PRO A 44 24.70 7.61 -8.35
C PRO A 44 23.33 7.29 -7.71
N ILE A 45 23.33 6.69 -6.53
CA ILE A 45 22.20 5.99 -5.90
C ILE A 45 21.70 6.82 -4.71
N LYS A 46 21.51 8.14 -4.90
CA LYS A 46 20.99 9.01 -3.83
C LYS A 46 19.51 8.76 -3.52
N ASP A 47 18.80 8.05 -4.40
CA ASP A 47 17.35 7.86 -4.30
C ASP A 47 16.93 6.43 -3.89
N ARG A 48 17.85 5.60 -3.37
CA ARG A 48 17.43 4.28 -2.87
C ARG A 48 16.88 4.39 -1.45
N LEU A 49 15.54 4.36 -1.35
CA LEU A 49 14.87 3.96 -0.13
C LEU A 49 15.33 2.52 0.23
N PHE A 50 15.85 2.35 1.44
CA PHE A 50 16.16 1.02 1.98
C PHE A 50 14.93 0.51 2.71
N LEU A 51 14.04 -0.14 1.98
CA LEU A 51 12.78 -0.62 2.53
C LEU A 51 12.95 -1.99 3.21
N PRO A 52 12.42 -2.19 4.43
CA PRO A 52 12.31 -3.53 5.01
C PRO A 52 11.36 -4.40 4.19
N SER A 53 11.43 -5.73 4.36
CA SER A 53 10.48 -6.67 3.73
C SER A 53 9.07 -6.58 4.33
N THR A 54 8.93 -6.02 5.53
CA THR A 54 7.65 -5.76 6.19
C THR A 54 7.45 -4.26 6.24
N LEU A 55 6.43 -3.77 5.55
CA LEU A 55 6.04 -2.36 5.54
C LEU A 55 4.81 -2.15 6.41
N VAL A 56 4.95 -1.31 7.42
CA VAL A 56 3.82 -0.86 8.25
C VAL A 56 3.50 0.57 7.85
N LEU A 57 2.34 0.80 7.25
CA LEU A 57 1.85 2.10 6.76
C LEU A 57 0.43 2.37 7.26
N ASP A 58 0.16 2.00 8.51
CA ASP A 58 -1.12 2.21 9.17
C ASP A 58 -1.32 3.68 9.56
N HIS A 59 -2.58 4.14 9.66
CA HIS A 59 -2.94 5.49 10.10
C HIS A 59 -2.27 6.63 9.31
N CYS A 60 -1.91 6.39 8.04
CA CYS A 60 -1.18 7.34 7.20
C CYS A 60 -2.12 8.17 6.28
N GLY A 61 -3.43 7.93 6.34
CA GLY A 61 -4.42 8.63 5.52
C GLY A 61 -4.35 8.29 4.04
N ILE A 62 -3.80 7.13 3.67
CA ILE A 62 -3.63 6.72 2.27
C ILE A 62 -5.01 6.59 1.60
N THR A 63 -5.17 7.23 0.45
CA THR A 63 -6.39 7.21 -0.37
C THR A 63 -6.18 6.55 -1.73
N LYS A 64 -4.95 6.55 -2.25
CA LYS A 64 -4.58 6.03 -3.57
C LYS A 64 -3.23 5.33 -3.55
N ALA A 65 -2.96 4.47 -4.52
CA ALA A 65 -1.68 3.81 -4.70
C ALA A 65 -0.57 4.80 -5.11
N GLY A 66 -0.86 5.66 -6.09
CA GLY A 66 0.17 6.46 -6.76
C GLY A 66 0.78 5.72 -7.95
N ASP A 67 2.03 6.04 -8.30
CA ASP A 67 2.71 5.44 -9.47
C ASP A 67 3.10 3.97 -9.21
N GLY A 68 2.41 3.04 -9.89
CA GLY A 68 2.70 1.61 -9.80
C GLY A 68 4.14 1.25 -10.19
N SER A 69 4.75 1.98 -11.12
CA SER A 69 6.15 1.76 -11.52
C SER A 69 7.11 2.05 -10.37
N TYR A 70 6.79 3.07 -9.56
CA TYR A 70 7.53 3.39 -8.35
C TYR A 70 7.36 2.26 -7.31
N ILE A 71 6.13 1.80 -7.09
CA ILE A 71 5.86 0.67 -6.19
C ILE A 71 6.67 -0.56 -6.62
N ALA A 72 6.67 -0.92 -7.91
CA ALA A 72 7.42 -2.05 -8.41
C ALA A 72 8.94 -1.90 -8.21
N ALA A 73 9.48 -0.68 -8.41
CA ALA A 73 10.90 -0.42 -8.27
C ALA A 73 11.40 -0.58 -6.82
N PHE A 74 10.58 -0.22 -5.83
CA PHE A 74 10.99 -0.17 -4.43
C PHE A 74 10.45 -1.33 -3.58
N CYS A 75 9.30 -1.89 -3.93
CA CYS A 75 8.60 -2.89 -3.12
C CYS A 75 8.70 -4.32 -3.68
N ALA A 76 9.51 -4.59 -4.71
CA ALA A 76 9.63 -5.92 -5.31
C ALA A 76 9.97 -7.04 -4.29
N HIS A 77 10.73 -6.72 -3.23
CA HIS A 77 11.13 -7.65 -2.17
C HIS A 77 10.23 -7.64 -0.92
N VAL A 78 9.18 -6.82 -0.91
CA VAL A 78 8.25 -6.73 0.22
C VAL A 78 7.39 -7.98 0.29
N VAL A 79 7.20 -8.49 1.50
CA VAL A 79 6.50 -9.74 1.82
C VAL A 79 5.29 -9.47 2.71
N GLU A 80 5.31 -8.42 3.52
CA GLU A 80 4.21 -8.08 4.42
C GLU A 80 3.86 -6.60 4.32
N LEU A 81 2.57 -6.31 4.23
CA LEU A 81 2.08 -4.95 4.14
C LEU A 81 0.89 -4.73 5.08
N ASP A 82 1.06 -3.79 6.00
CA ASP A 82 -0.03 -3.29 6.85
C ASP A 82 -0.48 -1.90 6.35
N LEU A 83 -1.69 -1.84 5.79
CA LEU A 83 -2.38 -0.63 5.34
C LEU A 83 -3.60 -0.33 6.21
N SER A 84 -3.67 -0.86 7.43
CA SER A 84 -4.85 -0.67 8.27
C SER A 84 -5.08 0.79 8.67
N SER A 85 -6.33 1.13 8.96
CA SER A 85 -6.74 2.49 9.37
C SER A 85 -6.32 3.59 8.37
N ASN A 86 -6.47 3.32 7.07
CA ASN A 86 -6.31 4.30 6.01
C ASN A 86 -7.69 4.66 5.41
N GLN A 87 -7.70 5.41 4.30
CA GLN A 87 -8.90 5.91 3.64
C GLN A 87 -9.11 5.27 2.26
N LEU A 88 -8.55 4.07 2.05
CA LEU A 88 -8.75 3.30 0.82
C LEU A 88 -10.22 2.91 0.72
N ASN A 89 -10.87 3.36 -0.35
CA ASN A 89 -12.28 3.07 -0.63
C ASN A 89 -12.53 2.38 -1.96
N ASP A 90 -11.45 2.13 -2.71
CA ASP A 90 -11.47 1.57 -4.05
C ASP A 90 -10.52 0.37 -4.15
N TRP A 91 -11.04 -0.79 -4.55
CA TRP A 91 -10.24 -1.99 -4.76
C TRP A 91 -9.23 -1.85 -5.88
N VAL A 92 -9.45 -0.99 -6.87
CA VAL A 92 -8.49 -0.73 -7.95
C VAL A 92 -7.16 -0.20 -7.40
N GLU A 93 -7.21 0.64 -6.36
CA GLU A 93 -6.00 1.17 -5.71
C GLU A 93 -5.26 0.05 -4.96
N ILE A 94 -5.99 -0.84 -4.27
CA ILE A 94 -5.39 -2.00 -3.61
C ILE A 94 -4.77 -2.94 -4.65
N CYS A 95 -5.49 -3.27 -5.72
CA CYS A 95 -4.99 -4.11 -6.81
C CYS A 95 -3.74 -3.51 -7.47
N THR A 96 -3.68 -2.19 -7.60
CA THR A 96 -2.48 -1.49 -8.11
C THR A 96 -1.28 -1.70 -7.18
N ILE A 97 -1.48 -1.61 -5.86
CA ILE A 97 -0.40 -1.88 -4.89
C ILE A 97 0.01 -3.36 -4.98
N VAL A 98 -0.94 -4.29 -4.85
CA VAL A 98 -0.66 -5.74 -4.76
C VAL A 98 -0.01 -6.28 -6.03
N SER A 99 -0.48 -5.88 -7.22
CA SER A 99 0.11 -6.30 -8.50
C SER A 99 1.56 -5.85 -8.69
N ASN A 100 2.01 -4.81 -7.98
CA ASN A 100 3.39 -4.32 -8.01
C ASN A 100 4.24 -4.81 -6.81
N VAL A 101 3.70 -5.72 -5.97
CA VAL A 101 4.42 -6.37 -4.86
C VAL A 101 4.35 -7.90 -5.05
N PRO A 102 5.17 -8.46 -5.96
CA PRO A 102 5.01 -9.85 -6.44
C PRO A 102 5.31 -10.93 -5.40
N HIS A 103 5.87 -10.58 -4.25
CA HIS A 103 6.21 -11.51 -3.17
C HIS A 103 5.34 -11.32 -1.92
N LEU A 104 4.24 -10.57 -2.04
CA LEU A 104 3.35 -10.27 -0.93
C LEU A 104 2.68 -11.53 -0.38
N ASP A 105 2.97 -11.84 0.87
CA ASP A 105 2.42 -12.96 1.64
C ASP A 105 1.25 -12.53 2.54
N PHE A 106 1.42 -11.38 3.20
CA PHE A 106 0.50 -10.85 4.19
C PHE A 106 0.04 -9.45 3.79
N LEU A 107 -1.28 -9.27 3.77
CA LEU A 107 -1.91 -7.97 3.54
C LEU A 107 -2.96 -7.70 4.63
N ASN A 108 -2.81 -6.58 5.33
CA ASN A 108 -3.82 -6.07 6.24
C ASN A 108 -4.40 -4.77 5.68
N VAL A 109 -5.69 -4.75 5.38
CA VAL A 109 -6.43 -3.54 4.93
C VAL A 109 -7.57 -3.20 5.88
N SER A 110 -7.51 -3.68 7.12
CA SER A 110 -8.54 -3.44 8.14
C SER A 110 -8.80 -1.95 8.35
N MET A 111 -10.03 -1.60 8.75
CA MET A 111 -10.43 -0.22 9.06
C MET A 111 -10.28 0.75 7.87
N ASN A 112 -10.40 0.25 6.63
CA ASN A 112 -10.52 1.05 5.41
C ASN A 112 -11.96 1.00 4.89
N PRO A 113 -12.54 2.12 4.38
CA PRO A 113 -13.92 2.18 3.89
C PRO A 113 -14.10 1.57 2.49
N LEU A 114 -13.81 0.27 2.32
CA LEU A 114 -13.79 -0.48 1.05
C LEU A 114 -15.17 -0.83 0.48
N SER A 115 -16.14 0.07 0.62
CA SER A 115 -17.54 -0.13 0.22
C SER A 115 -17.97 0.69 -1.00
N ARG A 116 -17.09 1.54 -1.56
CA ARG A 116 -17.48 2.47 -2.63
C ARG A 116 -17.41 1.84 -4.02
N VAL A 117 -16.34 1.09 -4.28
CA VAL A 117 -16.13 0.34 -5.52
C VAL A 117 -15.94 -1.11 -5.12
N GLU A 118 -16.65 -2.04 -5.75
CA GLU A 118 -16.54 -3.47 -5.46
C GLU A 118 -15.37 -4.11 -6.20
N LEU A 119 -14.90 -5.26 -5.69
CA LEU A 119 -13.87 -6.06 -6.33
C LEU A 119 -14.48 -6.88 -7.48
N GLU A 120 -14.12 -6.55 -8.70
CA GLU A 120 -14.49 -7.36 -9.87
C GLU A 120 -13.72 -8.70 -9.88
N PRO A 121 -14.35 -9.82 -10.27
CA PRO A 121 -13.66 -11.11 -10.33
C PRO A 121 -12.38 -11.10 -11.18
N SER A 122 -12.36 -10.32 -12.27
CA SER A 122 -11.20 -10.21 -13.16
C SER A 122 -9.99 -9.50 -12.55
N MET A 123 -10.16 -8.74 -11.47
CA MET A 123 -9.04 -8.11 -10.77
C MET A 123 -8.55 -8.92 -9.57
N ALA A 124 -9.29 -9.95 -9.16
CA ALA A 124 -8.98 -10.72 -7.95
C ALA A 124 -7.76 -11.65 -8.12
N ASP A 125 -7.38 -12.00 -9.35
CA ASP A 125 -6.21 -12.81 -9.66
C ASP A 125 -4.90 -12.26 -9.07
N VAL A 126 -4.82 -10.94 -8.86
CA VAL A 126 -3.63 -10.29 -8.28
C VAL A 126 -3.37 -10.73 -6.83
N PHE A 127 -4.38 -11.25 -6.13
CA PHE A 127 -4.25 -11.73 -4.75
C PHE A 127 -3.79 -13.18 -4.65
N SER A 128 -3.49 -13.85 -5.77
CA SER A 128 -3.08 -15.27 -5.79
C SER A 128 -1.81 -15.60 -4.99
N GLY A 129 -0.94 -14.62 -4.75
CA GLY A 129 0.23 -14.76 -3.86
C GLY A 129 -0.07 -14.54 -2.37
N VAL A 130 -1.21 -13.93 -2.03
CA VAL A 130 -1.51 -13.46 -0.67
C VAL A 130 -2.10 -14.59 0.15
N ARG A 131 -1.29 -15.18 1.05
CA ARG A 131 -1.69 -16.26 1.95
C ARG A 131 -2.48 -15.79 3.17
N LYS A 132 -2.29 -14.53 3.58
CA LYS A 132 -2.95 -13.96 4.76
C LYS A 132 -3.54 -12.60 4.43
N LEU A 133 -4.87 -12.51 4.41
CA LEU A 133 -5.61 -11.28 4.15
C LEU A 133 -6.49 -10.92 5.35
N VAL A 134 -6.33 -9.71 5.88
CA VAL A 134 -7.09 -9.22 7.04
C VAL A 134 -8.04 -8.10 6.63
N LEU A 135 -9.35 -8.32 6.81
CA LEU A 135 -10.46 -7.46 6.37
C LEU A 135 -11.37 -7.04 7.54
N ILE A 136 -10.79 -6.64 8.67
CA ILE A 136 -11.59 -6.28 9.86
C ILE A 136 -12.15 -4.86 9.69
N ASN A 137 -13.45 -4.68 9.93
CA ASN A 137 -14.11 -3.37 9.90
C ASN A 137 -13.92 -2.60 8.56
N THR A 138 -14.07 -3.29 7.44
CA THR A 138 -13.87 -2.72 6.09
C THR A 138 -15.17 -2.46 5.31
N HIS A 139 -16.32 -2.86 5.86
CA HIS A 139 -17.64 -2.81 5.19
C HIS A 139 -17.72 -3.59 3.87
N VAL A 140 -16.78 -4.50 3.60
CA VAL A 140 -16.78 -5.34 2.40
C VAL A 140 -17.97 -6.31 2.39
N SER A 141 -18.54 -6.56 1.21
CA SER A 141 -19.62 -7.52 1.03
C SER A 141 -19.10 -8.97 1.08
N TRP A 142 -19.98 -9.92 1.43
CA TRP A 142 -19.64 -11.34 1.37
C TRP A 142 -19.34 -11.84 -0.04
N ASP A 143 -19.90 -11.21 -1.08
CA ASP A 143 -19.58 -11.54 -2.47
C ASP A 143 -18.13 -11.12 -2.80
N THR A 144 -17.67 -9.97 -2.32
CA THR A 144 -16.25 -9.58 -2.42
C THR A 144 -15.34 -10.60 -1.71
N VAL A 145 -15.72 -11.04 -0.51
CA VAL A 145 -14.97 -12.08 0.23
C VAL A 145 -14.93 -13.38 -0.56
N ARG A 146 -16.06 -13.82 -1.14
CA ARG A 146 -16.11 -15.01 -1.99
C ARG A 146 -15.15 -14.89 -3.17
N THR A 147 -15.19 -13.76 -3.87
CA THR A 147 -14.30 -13.48 -5.01
C THR A 147 -12.82 -13.56 -4.62
N LEU A 148 -12.44 -13.00 -3.47
CA LEU A 148 -11.07 -13.10 -2.95
C LEU A 148 -10.68 -14.55 -2.64
N THR A 149 -11.56 -15.30 -1.97
CA THR A 149 -11.26 -16.69 -1.58
C THR A 149 -11.15 -17.67 -2.74
N GLN A 150 -11.78 -17.38 -3.89
CA GLN A 150 -11.64 -18.21 -5.10
C GLN A 150 -10.23 -18.13 -5.71
N HIS A 151 -9.49 -17.07 -5.40
CA HIS A 151 -8.13 -16.82 -5.90
C HIS A 151 -7.09 -16.98 -4.81
N ALA A 152 -7.49 -17.33 -3.57
CA ALA A 152 -6.54 -17.54 -2.49
C ALA A 152 -5.67 -18.78 -2.78
N PRO A 153 -4.36 -18.74 -2.46
CA PRO A 153 -3.49 -19.90 -2.61
C PRO A 153 -3.97 -21.07 -1.73
N GLU A 154 -3.79 -22.29 -2.24
CA GLU A 154 -4.07 -23.55 -1.51
C GLU A 154 -3.23 -23.73 -0.24
#